data_AF-A0A5R8NPU7-F1
#
_entry.id   AF-A0A5R8NPU7-F1
#
_cell.length_a   1.000
_cell.length_b   1.000
_cell.length_c   1.000
_cell.angle_alpha   90.00
_cell.angle_beta   90.00
_cell.angle_gamma   90.00
#
_symmetry.space_group_name_H-M   'P 1'
#
loop_
_entity.id
_entity.type
_entity.pdbx_description
1 polymer ?
#
loop_
_entity_poly.entity_id
_entity_poly.type
_entity_poly.pdbx_seq_one_letter_code
_entity_poly.pdbx_strand_id
1 'polypeptide(L)'
;MHPLLARLDRWLSTHRPAYHAGLRPGASADAIDAIAARVEGRFPPLLRELLGWRDGESGDHWGALVGVWSLMSTDDIEAALSDMDWLIDNDDTGEWWGPDWIPFLQNAFGDYVCVDLAGGFDGVAGQIIEFSHDSEYRYITHPGLHDWLHTVVRGFEDSMFAPDAEVEFDRWDPVDDQAYQAFIAEHHPGYPVTVRVDDLEPAEDSGPFPHGHQPHAVDLDRLRGNLRAAGLGDIVVDTAFDRLPPTDTGDTPQPS
;
A
#
# COMPACT_ATOMS: atom_id res chain seq x y z
N MET A 1 13.99 22.46 0.30
CA MET A 1 14.41 21.15 -0.24
C MET A 1 15.31 20.50 0.78
N HIS A 2 14.79 19.44 1.38
CA HIS A 2 15.42 18.64 2.40
C HIS A 2 16.80 18.13 1.95
N PRO A 3 17.81 18.04 2.83
CA PRO A 3 19.16 17.60 2.45
C PRO A 3 19.22 16.22 1.78
N LEU A 4 18.37 15.28 2.20
CA LEU A 4 18.30 13.95 1.57
C LEU A 4 17.75 14.02 0.14
N LEU A 5 16.71 14.82 -0.11
CA LEU A 5 16.16 15.02 -1.46
C LEU A 5 17.20 15.67 -2.39
N ALA A 6 17.99 16.62 -1.87
CA ALA A 6 19.08 17.24 -2.63
C ALA A 6 20.18 16.25 -3.02
N ARG A 7 20.43 15.23 -2.19
CA ARG A 7 21.37 14.15 -2.48
C ARG A 7 20.79 13.18 -3.50
N LEU A 8 19.53 12.77 -3.31
CA LEU A 8 18.80 11.91 -4.25
C LEU A 8 18.74 12.54 -5.65
N ASP A 9 18.35 13.81 -5.76
CA ASP A 9 18.26 14.54 -7.03
C ASP A 9 19.62 14.58 -7.78
N ARG A 10 20.70 14.83 -7.04
CA ARG A 10 22.06 14.81 -7.62
C ARG A 10 22.47 13.42 -8.07
N TRP A 11 22.15 12.41 -7.26
CA TRP A 11 22.50 11.04 -7.58
C TRP A 11 21.75 10.58 -8.83
N LEU A 12 20.43 10.80 -8.90
CA LEU A 12 19.58 10.43 -10.04
C LEU A 12 20.00 11.18 -11.31
N SER A 13 20.22 12.49 -11.26
CA SER A 13 20.66 13.25 -12.44
C SER A 13 22.02 12.79 -13.00
N THR A 14 22.87 12.20 -12.16
CA THR A 14 24.19 11.70 -12.57
C THR A 14 24.13 10.25 -13.08
N HIS A 15 23.41 9.37 -12.38
CA HIS A 15 23.47 7.92 -12.61
C HIS A 15 22.25 7.37 -13.36
N ARG A 16 21.11 8.05 -13.30
CA ARG A 16 19.86 7.68 -13.97
C ARG A 16 19.26 8.90 -14.71
N PRO A 17 19.99 9.50 -15.67
CA PRO A 17 19.58 10.76 -16.31
C PRO A 17 18.29 10.62 -17.13
N ALA A 18 18.01 9.44 -17.69
CA ALA A 18 16.74 9.18 -18.40
C ALA A 18 15.55 9.17 -17.42
N TYR A 19 15.65 8.42 -16.32
CA TYR A 19 14.67 8.45 -15.23
C TYR A 19 14.47 9.85 -14.67
N HIS A 20 15.55 10.57 -14.36
CA HIS A 20 15.48 11.92 -13.81
C HIS A 20 14.77 12.91 -14.76
N ALA A 21 15.00 12.80 -16.07
CA ALA A 21 14.31 13.60 -17.08
C ALA A 21 12.82 13.22 -17.22
N GLY A 22 12.47 11.98 -16.88
CA GLY A 22 11.10 11.49 -16.83
C GLY A 22 10.29 12.01 -15.65
N LEU A 23 10.93 12.49 -14.57
CA LEU A 23 10.23 12.99 -13.39
C LEU A 23 9.51 14.32 -13.66
N ARG A 24 8.25 14.43 -13.22
CA ARG A 24 7.46 15.66 -13.35
C ARG A 24 8.01 16.76 -12.43
N PRO A 25 7.93 18.05 -12.82
CA PRO A 25 8.18 19.15 -11.89
C PRO A 25 7.38 18.98 -10.60
N GLY A 26 7.89 19.52 -9.48
CA GLY A 26 7.21 19.43 -8.19
C GLY A 26 5.79 19.98 -8.20
N ALA A 27 4.93 19.41 -7.36
CA ALA A 27 3.52 19.73 -7.27
C ALA A 27 3.31 21.16 -6.76
N SER A 28 2.16 21.75 -7.11
CA SER A 28 1.77 23.05 -6.60
C SER A 28 1.44 22.98 -5.10
N ALA A 29 1.58 24.11 -4.39
CA ALA A 29 1.20 24.18 -2.99
C ALA A 29 -0.28 23.83 -2.79
N ASP A 30 -1.16 24.32 -3.68
CA ASP A 30 -2.60 24.07 -3.64
C ASP A 30 -2.93 22.58 -3.79
N ALA A 31 -2.23 21.86 -4.67
CA ALA A 31 -2.43 20.41 -4.85
C ALA A 31 -1.99 19.61 -3.61
N ILE A 32 -0.85 19.97 -3.00
CA ILE A 32 -0.39 19.33 -1.76
C ILE A 32 -1.32 19.68 -0.59
N ASP A 33 -1.85 20.90 -0.55
CA ASP A 33 -2.79 21.35 0.49
C ASP A 33 -4.13 20.62 0.41
N ALA A 34 -4.59 20.23 -0.78
CA ALA A 34 -5.78 19.41 -0.95
C ALA A 34 -5.63 18.04 -0.27
N ILE A 35 -4.51 17.34 -0.51
CA ILE A 35 -4.22 16.06 0.16
C ILE A 35 -4.05 16.28 1.67
N ALA A 36 -3.32 17.33 2.08
CA ALA A 36 -3.06 17.61 3.48
C ALA A 36 -4.34 17.91 4.28
N ALA A 37 -5.38 18.46 3.63
CA ALA A 37 -6.67 18.72 4.24
C ALA A 37 -7.39 17.43 4.67
N ARG A 38 -7.07 16.27 4.09
CA ARG A 38 -7.65 14.96 4.45
C ARG A 38 -7.21 14.47 5.83
N VAL A 39 -6.08 14.95 6.34
CA VAL A 39 -5.44 14.40 7.56
C VAL A 39 -5.25 15.41 8.69
N GLU A 40 -6.03 16.50 8.68
CA GLU A 40 -6.15 17.51 9.74
C GLU A 40 -4.84 17.86 10.49
N GLY A 41 -3.85 18.38 9.75
CA GLY A 41 -2.62 18.89 10.35
C GLY A 41 -1.56 17.83 10.71
N ARG A 42 -1.83 16.55 10.44
CA ARG A 42 -0.85 15.45 10.57
C ARG A 42 0.01 15.24 9.32
N PHE A 43 -0.21 16.02 8.25
CA PHE A 43 0.52 15.87 7.00
C PHE A 43 2.04 16.06 7.20
N PRO A 44 2.88 15.05 6.90
CA PRO A 44 4.30 15.10 7.21
C PRO A 44 5.03 16.23 6.45
N PRO A 45 5.84 17.07 7.11
CA PRO A 45 6.60 18.12 6.43
C PRO A 45 7.52 17.58 5.33
N LEU A 46 8.14 16.42 5.55
CA LEU A 46 9.02 15.80 4.55
C LEU A 46 8.23 15.26 3.35
N LEU A 47 6.99 14.81 3.52
CA LEU A 47 6.15 14.38 2.40
C LEU A 47 5.77 15.59 1.53
N ARG A 48 5.50 16.74 2.15
CA ARG A 48 5.32 18.02 1.42
C ARG A 48 6.55 18.39 0.61
N GLU A 49 7.75 18.24 1.19
CA GLU A 49 8.99 18.51 0.46
C GLU A 49 9.25 17.50 -0.68
N LEU A 50 8.87 16.23 -0.52
CA LEU A 50 8.97 15.20 -1.55
C LEU A 50 8.07 15.54 -2.75
N LEU A 51 6.79 15.81 -2.52
CA LEU A 51 5.83 16.18 -3.56
C LEU A 51 6.19 17.53 -4.21
N GLY A 52 6.69 18.48 -3.40
CA GLY A 52 7.20 19.75 -3.91
C GLY A 52 8.51 19.64 -4.68
N TRP A 53 9.22 18.51 -4.61
CA TRP A 53 10.41 18.23 -5.42
C TRP A 53 10.01 17.61 -6.77
N ARG A 54 9.20 16.56 -6.77
CA ARG A 54 8.70 15.86 -7.97
C ARG A 54 7.27 15.38 -7.76
N ASP A 55 6.42 15.69 -8.73
CA ASP A 55 5.00 15.32 -8.75
C ASP A 55 4.79 14.01 -9.53
N GLY A 56 5.46 12.94 -9.08
CA GLY A 56 5.48 11.66 -9.78
C GLY A 56 6.28 11.65 -11.08
N GLU A 57 5.95 10.69 -11.93
CA GLU A 57 6.66 10.39 -13.19
C GLU A 57 5.81 10.82 -14.39
N SER A 58 6.45 11.18 -15.50
CA SER A 58 5.76 11.48 -16.75
C SER A 58 5.46 10.17 -17.49
N GLY A 59 4.32 10.11 -18.20
CA GLY A 59 3.93 8.92 -18.97
C GLY A 59 4.86 8.57 -20.13
N ASP A 60 5.84 9.43 -20.43
CA ASP A 60 6.83 9.25 -21.49
C ASP A 60 8.08 8.46 -21.03
N HIS A 61 8.19 8.15 -19.73
CA HIS A 61 9.24 7.31 -19.18
C HIS A 61 8.63 6.21 -18.30
N TRP A 62 9.02 4.97 -18.56
CA TRP A 62 8.69 3.84 -17.70
C TRP A 62 9.89 3.49 -16.83
N GLY A 63 9.75 3.76 -15.54
CA GLY A 63 10.72 3.43 -14.53
C GLY A 63 10.10 3.35 -13.14
N ALA A 64 10.94 3.04 -12.16
CA ALA A 64 10.59 3.04 -10.75
C ALA A 64 11.72 3.71 -9.96
N LEU A 65 11.39 4.39 -8.86
CA LEU A 65 12.40 5.03 -8.02
C LEU A 65 13.36 3.99 -7.44
N VAL A 66 12.81 2.95 -6.81
CA VAL A 66 13.58 1.85 -6.19
C VAL A 66 12.74 0.58 -6.22
N GLY A 67 13.35 -0.53 -6.66
CA GLY A 67 12.65 -1.77 -6.94
C GLY A 67 11.46 -1.54 -7.87
N VAL A 68 10.28 -2.01 -7.47
CA VAL A 68 9.02 -1.83 -8.22
C VAL A 68 8.29 -0.52 -7.90
N TRP A 69 8.82 0.31 -7.00
CA TRP A 69 8.11 1.44 -6.43
C TRP A 69 8.38 2.74 -7.19
N SER A 70 7.37 3.26 -7.88
CA SER A 70 7.39 4.53 -8.62
C SER A 70 6.84 5.68 -7.79
N LEU A 71 7.34 6.90 -8.02
CA LEU A 71 6.84 8.10 -7.35
C LEU A 71 5.40 8.39 -7.77
N MET A 72 4.52 8.60 -6.80
CA MET A 72 3.15 9.03 -7.06
C MET A 72 3.07 10.55 -7.25
N SER A 73 2.26 10.98 -8.22
CA SER A 73 1.82 12.37 -8.33
C SER A 73 0.71 12.67 -7.32
N THR A 74 0.40 13.94 -7.09
CA THR A 74 -0.75 14.32 -6.26
C THR A 74 -2.07 13.78 -6.82
N ASP A 75 -2.18 13.66 -8.15
CA ASP A 75 -3.35 13.08 -8.81
C ASP A 75 -3.47 11.58 -8.51
N ASP A 76 -2.34 10.84 -8.55
CA ASP A 76 -2.31 9.42 -8.20
C ASP A 76 -2.68 9.19 -6.73
N ILE A 77 -2.20 10.07 -5.84
CA ILE A 77 -2.50 9.97 -4.40
C ILE A 77 -3.99 10.20 -4.15
N GLU A 78 -4.59 11.24 -4.72
CA GLU A 78 -6.03 11.49 -4.56
C GLU A 78 -6.90 10.37 -5.16
N ALA A 79 -6.48 9.80 -6.30
CA ALA A 79 -7.15 8.65 -6.90
C ALA A 79 -7.09 7.43 -5.98
N ALA A 80 -5.89 7.07 -5.50
CA ALA A 80 -5.71 5.94 -4.59
C ALA A 80 -6.51 6.12 -3.29
N LEU A 81 -6.48 7.30 -2.68
CA LEU A 81 -7.25 7.59 -1.48
C LEU A 81 -8.76 7.47 -1.72
N SER A 82 -9.26 7.93 -2.88
CA SER A 82 -10.67 7.80 -3.24
C SER A 82 -11.09 6.34 -3.47
N ASP A 83 -10.22 5.55 -4.11
CA ASP A 83 -10.47 4.12 -4.35
C ASP A 83 -10.48 3.35 -3.02
N MET A 84 -9.56 3.66 -2.09
CA MET A 84 -9.52 3.03 -0.78
C MET A 84 -10.69 3.43 0.11
N ASP A 85 -11.12 4.71 0.09
CA ASP A 85 -12.35 5.15 0.77
C ASP A 85 -13.56 4.32 0.27
N TRP A 86 -13.64 4.07 -1.04
CA TRP A 86 -14.69 3.25 -1.61
C TRP A 86 -14.60 1.79 -1.14
N LEU A 87 -13.41 1.20 -1.10
CA LEU A 87 -13.22 -0.18 -0.61
C LEU A 87 -13.61 -0.32 0.87
N ILE A 88 -13.22 0.64 1.72
CA ILE A 88 -13.63 0.66 3.14
C ILE A 88 -15.15 0.56 3.29
N ASP A 89 -15.89 1.29 2.46
CA ASP A 89 -17.35 1.35 2.54
C ASP A 89 -18.07 0.19 1.84
N ASN A 90 -17.41 -0.53 0.92
CA ASN A 90 -18.09 -1.40 -0.04
C ASN A 90 -17.49 -2.81 -0.21
N ASP A 91 -16.32 -3.10 0.36
CA ASP A 91 -15.63 -4.38 0.20
C ASP A 91 -15.14 -4.94 1.54
N ASP A 92 -15.15 -6.27 1.68
CA ASP A 92 -14.66 -6.96 2.88
C ASP A 92 -13.14 -6.74 3.06
N THR A 93 -12.40 -6.48 1.97
CA THR A 93 -10.99 -6.10 2.05
C THR A 93 -10.80 -4.65 2.49
N GLY A 94 -11.85 -3.88 2.80
CA GLY A 94 -11.73 -2.51 3.30
C GLY A 94 -10.92 -2.41 4.59
N GLU A 95 -11.02 -3.40 5.47
CA GLU A 95 -10.29 -3.46 6.75
C GLU A 95 -8.77 -3.63 6.58
N TRP A 96 -8.33 -3.98 5.37
CA TRP A 96 -6.92 -4.11 5.03
C TRP A 96 -6.23 -2.75 4.90
N TRP A 97 -6.99 -1.68 4.67
CA TRP A 97 -6.47 -0.33 4.53
C TRP A 97 -6.57 0.46 5.83
N GLY A 98 -5.51 1.20 6.17
CA GLY A 98 -5.55 2.13 7.30
C GLY A 98 -6.14 3.49 6.90
N PRO A 99 -7.15 4.01 7.60
CA PRO A 99 -7.84 5.25 7.23
C PRO A 99 -6.94 6.50 7.27
N ASP A 100 -5.80 6.40 7.95
CA ASP A 100 -4.83 7.48 8.15
C ASP A 100 -3.54 7.29 7.33
N TRP A 101 -3.56 6.40 6.33
CA TRP A 101 -2.41 6.14 5.47
C TRP A 101 -2.40 7.09 4.27
N ILE A 102 -1.24 7.68 4.00
CA ILE A 102 -1.02 8.46 2.77
C ILE A 102 -0.06 7.69 1.86
N PRO A 103 -0.51 7.17 0.72
CA PRO A 103 0.37 6.53 -0.25
C PRO A 103 1.29 7.58 -0.88
N PHE A 104 2.54 7.20 -1.15
CA PHE A 104 3.50 8.08 -1.85
C PHE A 104 4.35 7.34 -2.89
N LEU A 105 4.30 6.00 -2.90
CA LEU A 105 4.79 5.16 -3.99
C LEU A 105 3.74 4.14 -4.38
N GLN A 106 3.78 3.72 -5.64
CA GLN A 106 2.94 2.66 -6.20
C GLN A 106 3.75 1.73 -7.09
N ASN A 107 3.24 0.53 -7.35
CA ASN A 107 3.82 -0.37 -8.35
C ASN A 107 2.96 -0.49 -9.63
N ALA A 108 1.92 0.34 -9.79
CA ALA A 108 0.92 0.30 -10.85
C ALA A 108 0.05 -0.99 -10.92
N PHE A 109 0.15 -1.86 -9.91
CA PHE A 109 -0.64 -3.09 -9.77
C PHE A 109 -1.51 -3.08 -8.51
N GLY A 110 -1.77 -1.90 -7.93
CA GLY A 110 -2.65 -1.76 -6.76
C GLY A 110 -1.95 -1.87 -5.40
N ASP A 111 -0.62 -2.00 -5.37
CA ASP A 111 0.14 -1.96 -4.12
C ASP A 111 0.73 -0.56 -3.87
N TYR A 112 0.90 -0.23 -2.60
CA TYR A 112 1.34 1.10 -2.17
C TYR A 112 2.39 1.04 -1.08
N VAL A 113 3.29 2.02 -1.08
CA VAL A 113 4.07 2.39 0.11
C VAL A 113 3.45 3.64 0.69
N CYS A 114 3.07 3.57 1.96
CA CYS A 114 2.32 4.61 2.65
C CYS A 114 3.07 5.14 3.86
N VAL A 115 2.80 6.41 4.19
CA VAL A 115 3.07 6.94 5.52
C VAL A 115 1.83 6.67 6.39
N ASP A 116 2.00 5.90 7.46
CA ASP A 116 0.96 5.66 8.45
C ASP A 116 1.02 6.76 9.53
N LEU A 117 0.03 7.66 9.53
CA LEU A 117 0.03 8.83 10.41
C LEU A 117 -0.40 8.53 11.85
N ALA A 118 -1.02 7.37 12.09
CA ALA A 118 -1.52 7.00 13.42
C ALA A 118 -0.55 6.07 14.17
N GLY A 119 0.23 5.27 13.44
CA GLY A 119 1.06 4.23 14.02
C GLY A 119 0.25 3.00 14.38
N GLY A 120 -0.44 2.44 13.39
CA GLY A 120 -1.17 1.18 13.53
C GLY A 120 -0.26 0.00 13.87
N PHE A 121 -0.88 -1.11 14.29
CA PHE A 121 -0.20 -2.37 14.63
C PHE A 121 0.84 -2.25 15.75
N ASP A 122 0.50 -1.53 16.82
CA ASP A 122 1.41 -1.20 17.94
C ASP A 122 2.69 -0.46 17.50
N GLY A 123 2.62 0.20 16.35
CA GLY A 123 3.69 0.93 15.72
C GLY A 123 3.85 2.36 16.23
N VAL A 124 4.48 3.20 15.41
CA VAL A 124 4.72 4.62 15.70
C VAL A 124 4.11 5.51 14.63
N ALA A 125 3.53 6.63 15.05
CA ALA A 125 3.00 7.63 14.12
C ALA A 125 4.10 8.14 13.17
N GLY A 126 3.81 8.09 11.87
CA GLY A 126 4.72 8.46 10.79
C GLY A 126 5.51 7.29 10.18
N GLN A 127 5.32 6.06 10.67
CA GLN A 127 6.00 4.87 10.13
C GLN A 127 5.67 4.62 8.65
N ILE A 128 6.54 3.85 7.99
CA ILE A 128 6.38 3.48 6.59
C ILE A 128 5.87 2.05 6.50
N ILE A 129 4.75 1.88 5.79
CA ILE A 129 4.05 0.62 5.62
C ILE A 129 3.91 0.29 4.13
N GLU A 130 4.21 -0.94 3.76
CA GLU A 130 3.87 -1.48 2.44
C GLU A 130 2.53 -2.21 2.55
N PHE A 131 1.60 -1.77 1.72
CA PHE A 131 0.29 -2.35 1.51
C PHE A 131 0.30 -3.16 0.22
N SER A 132 -0.21 -4.38 0.28
CA SER A 132 -0.46 -5.21 -0.89
C SER A 132 -1.94 -5.55 -0.97
N HIS A 133 -2.53 -5.37 -2.15
CA HIS A 133 -3.97 -5.56 -2.36
C HIS A 133 -4.41 -7.03 -2.30
N ASP A 134 -3.48 -7.97 -2.46
CA ASP A 134 -3.71 -9.41 -2.51
C ASP A 134 -3.25 -10.13 -1.23
N SER A 135 -3.00 -9.40 -0.14
CA SER A 135 -2.38 -9.96 1.06
C SER A 135 -2.92 -9.36 2.36
N GLU A 136 -3.26 -10.23 3.31
CA GLU A 136 -3.62 -9.85 4.68
C GLU A 136 -2.42 -9.38 5.53
N TYR A 137 -1.21 -9.33 4.97
CA TYR A 137 0.01 -8.92 5.68
C TYR A 137 0.41 -7.47 5.41
N ARG A 138 0.87 -6.79 6.45
CA ARG A 138 1.47 -5.47 6.40
C ARG A 138 2.95 -5.54 6.73
N TYR A 139 3.75 -4.91 5.88
CA TYR A 139 5.19 -4.82 6.06
C TYR A 139 5.54 -3.41 6.50
N ILE A 140 5.79 -3.22 7.78
CA ILE A 140 6.22 -1.93 8.33
C ILE A 140 7.74 -1.89 8.18
N THR A 141 8.23 -1.10 7.25
CA THR A 141 9.64 -1.15 6.83
C THR A 141 10.53 -0.19 7.60
N HIS A 142 10.01 0.96 8.04
CA HIS A 142 10.80 2.01 8.68
C HIS A 142 9.97 2.77 9.72
N PRO A 143 10.60 3.35 10.76
CA PRO A 143 9.92 4.14 11.79
C PRO A 143 9.45 5.51 11.29
N GLY A 144 9.86 5.93 10.09
CA GLY A 144 9.58 7.27 9.59
C GLY A 144 9.95 7.48 8.12
N LEU A 145 9.32 8.46 7.47
CA LEU A 145 9.66 8.85 6.09
C LEU A 145 11.11 9.37 5.97
N HIS A 146 11.64 10.02 7.01
CA HIS A 146 13.05 10.44 7.03
C HIS A 146 13.97 9.22 6.99
N ASP A 147 13.68 8.22 7.81
CA ASP A 147 14.46 7.00 7.96
C ASP A 147 14.46 6.19 6.68
N TRP A 148 13.27 6.01 6.07
CA TRP A 148 13.13 5.39 4.75
C TRP A 148 13.93 6.12 3.67
N LEU A 149 13.76 7.45 3.57
CA LEU A 149 14.46 8.23 2.54
C LEU A 149 15.98 8.21 2.77
N HIS A 150 16.43 8.21 4.03
CA HIS A 150 17.83 8.07 4.37
C HIS A 150 18.38 6.72 3.91
N THR A 151 17.66 5.62 4.19
CA THR A 151 18.01 4.27 3.75
C THR A 151 18.16 4.21 2.22
N VAL A 152 17.17 4.70 1.47
CA VAL A 152 17.19 4.68 -0.01
C VAL A 152 18.35 5.51 -0.56
N VAL A 153 18.56 6.73 -0.05
CA VAL A 153 19.67 7.58 -0.49
C VAL A 153 21.02 6.93 -0.21
N ARG A 154 21.18 6.31 0.97
CA ARG A 154 22.41 5.59 1.31
C ARG A 154 22.60 4.35 0.45
N GLY A 155 21.56 3.58 0.20
CA GLY A 155 21.63 2.42 -0.68
C GLY A 155 22.12 2.79 -2.09
N PHE A 156 21.65 3.92 -2.64
CA PHE A 156 22.14 4.42 -3.92
C PHE A 156 23.60 4.87 -3.87
N GLU A 157 23.98 5.67 -2.86
CA GLU A 157 25.34 6.19 -2.73
C GLU A 157 26.38 5.08 -2.43
N ASP A 158 25.98 4.05 -1.68
CA ASP A 158 26.81 2.92 -1.29
C ASP A 158 26.75 1.76 -2.30
N SER A 159 26.12 1.98 -3.46
CA SER A 159 26.00 1.01 -4.57
C SER A 159 25.33 -0.31 -4.17
N MET A 160 24.38 -0.25 -3.24
CA MET A 160 23.56 -1.40 -2.83
C MET A 160 22.47 -1.72 -3.87
N PHE A 161 22.20 -0.81 -4.81
CA PHE A 161 21.26 -1.01 -5.91
C PHE A 161 21.98 -1.09 -7.25
N ALA A 162 21.44 -1.91 -8.17
CA ALA A 162 21.89 -2.00 -9.55
C ALA A 162 20.69 -2.05 -10.50
N PRO A 163 20.84 -1.62 -11.78
CA PRO A 163 19.78 -1.78 -12.75
C PRO A 163 19.46 -3.26 -12.95
N ASP A 164 18.18 -3.60 -12.90
CA ASP A 164 17.72 -4.94 -13.26
C ASP A 164 17.77 -5.09 -14.79
N ALA A 165 18.68 -5.96 -15.25
CA ALA A 165 18.89 -6.21 -16.68
C ALA A 165 17.86 -7.17 -17.29
N GLU A 166 16.99 -7.77 -16.47
CA GLU A 166 15.98 -8.73 -16.91
C GLU A 166 14.64 -8.06 -17.27
N VAL A 167 14.47 -6.78 -16.94
CA VAL A 167 13.26 -5.99 -17.25
C VAL A 167 13.54 -4.88 -18.25
N GLU A 168 12.51 -4.52 -19.03
CA GLU A 168 12.64 -3.51 -20.10
C GLU A 168 12.50 -2.06 -19.61
N PHE A 169 12.10 -1.84 -18.35
CA PHE A 169 11.91 -0.51 -17.76
C PHE A 169 13.00 -0.15 -16.75
N ASP A 170 13.21 1.15 -16.48
CA ASP A 170 14.29 1.64 -15.62
C ASP A 170 14.00 1.32 -14.14
N ARG A 171 14.40 0.12 -13.71
CA ARG A 171 14.23 -0.42 -12.36
C ARG A 171 15.59 -0.74 -11.74
N TRP A 172 15.74 -0.39 -10.47
CA TRP A 172 16.96 -0.63 -9.71
C TRP A 172 16.64 -1.40 -8.43
N ASP A 173 17.14 -2.63 -8.33
CA ASP A 173 16.92 -3.53 -7.21
C ASP A 173 18.16 -3.67 -6.34
N PRO A 174 18.01 -4.12 -5.07
CA PRO A 174 19.14 -4.51 -4.26
C PRO A 174 20.01 -5.53 -5.00
N VAL A 175 21.32 -5.30 -5.01
CA VAL A 175 22.30 -6.26 -5.55
C VAL A 175 22.31 -7.54 -4.69
N ASP A 176 22.04 -7.38 -3.40
CA ASP A 176 21.90 -8.46 -2.42
C ASP A 176 20.79 -8.05 -1.44
N ASP A 177 19.62 -8.69 -1.57
CA ASP A 177 18.46 -8.43 -0.72
C ASP A 177 18.77 -8.69 0.76
N GLN A 178 19.54 -9.73 1.07
CA GLN A 178 19.88 -10.06 2.45
C GLN A 178 20.77 -8.99 3.06
N ALA A 179 21.75 -8.49 2.31
CA ALA A 179 22.61 -7.40 2.75
C ALA A 179 21.83 -6.09 2.94
N TYR A 180 20.88 -5.79 2.04
CA TYR A 180 20.05 -4.60 2.16
C TYR A 180 19.10 -4.67 3.36
N GLN A 181 18.48 -5.82 3.60
CA GLN A 181 17.66 -6.05 4.80
C GLN A 181 18.49 -5.97 6.08
N ALA A 182 19.71 -6.51 6.09
CA ALA A 182 20.62 -6.38 7.23
C ALA A 182 21.00 -4.92 7.51
N PHE A 183 21.22 -4.12 6.45
CA PHE A 183 21.49 -2.70 6.58
C PHE A 183 20.31 -1.93 7.20
N ILE A 184 19.08 -2.23 6.78
CA ILE A 184 17.87 -1.66 7.41
C ILE A 184 17.82 -2.01 8.90
N ALA A 185 17.96 -3.31 9.23
CA ALA A 185 17.86 -3.77 10.62
C ALA A 185 18.97 -3.22 11.53
N GLU A 186 20.18 -3.00 11.00
CA GLU A 186 21.29 -2.39 11.74
C GLU A 186 21.02 -0.92 12.08
N HIS A 187 20.46 -0.16 11.13
CA HIS A 187 20.21 1.28 11.29
C HIS A 187 18.88 1.58 12.00
N HIS A 188 17.91 0.69 11.86
CA HIS A 188 16.56 0.81 12.41
C HIS A 188 16.19 -0.45 13.21
N PRO A 189 16.78 -0.65 14.41
CA PRO A 189 16.49 -1.82 15.21
C PRO A 189 15.00 -2.00 15.49
N GLY A 190 14.49 -3.22 15.22
CA GLY A 190 13.08 -3.53 15.31
C GLY A 190 12.32 -3.44 13.98
N TYR A 191 12.98 -3.04 12.89
CA TYR A 191 12.41 -3.03 11.54
C TYR A 191 13.21 -3.93 10.59
N PRO A 192 12.58 -4.49 9.54
CA PRO A 192 11.14 -4.44 9.26
C PRO A 192 10.30 -5.31 10.21
N VAL A 193 9.01 -4.98 10.35
CA VAL A 193 8.00 -5.77 11.07
C VAL A 193 6.97 -6.29 10.07
N THR A 194 6.64 -7.57 10.15
CA THR A 194 5.52 -8.15 9.41
C THR A 194 4.37 -8.43 10.36
N VAL A 195 3.20 -7.88 10.07
CA VAL A 195 1.99 -8.06 10.87
C VAL A 195 0.89 -8.59 9.98
N ARG A 196 0.10 -9.55 10.48
CA ARG A 196 -1.11 -10.01 9.80
C ARG A 196 -2.31 -9.25 10.37
N VAL A 197 -3.20 -8.76 9.50
CA VAL A 197 -4.37 -7.97 9.91
C VAL A 197 -5.29 -8.78 10.85
N ASP A 198 -5.49 -10.06 10.58
CA ASP A 198 -6.36 -10.95 11.39
C ASP A 198 -5.83 -11.27 12.81
N ASP A 199 -4.52 -11.11 13.04
CA ASP A 199 -3.90 -11.44 14.33
C ASP A 199 -4.08 -10.32 15.37
N LEU A 200 -4.71 -9.21 14.98
CA LEU A 200 -5.13 -8.17 15.90
C LEU A 200 -6.34 -8.65 16.69
N GLU A 201 -6.17 -8.85 18.01
CA GLU A 201 -7.33 -9.05 18.87
C GLU A 201 -8.26 -7.84 18.71
N PRO A 202 -9.57 -8.05 18.46
CA PRO A 202 -10.50 -6.94 18.37
C PRO A 202 -10.39 -6.15 19.67
N ALA A 203 -10.13 -4.84 19.56
CA ALA A 203 -10.09 -3.96 20.72
C ALA A 203 -11.32 -4.25 21.57
N GLU A 204 -11.14 -4.55 22.86
CA GLU A 204 -12.24 -4.78 23.78
C GLU A 204 -13.13 -3.53 23.78
N ASP A 205 -14.21 -3.57 23.00
CA ASP A 205 -15.23 -2.53 23.00
C ASP A 205 -15.94 -2.59 24.35
N SER A 206 -15.54 -1.69 25.23
CA SER A 206 -16.11 -1.50 26.56
C SER A 206 -17.41 -0.66 26.50
N GLY A 207 -18.32 -1.06 25.61
CA GLY A 207 -19.78 -0.93 25.65
C GLY A 207 -20.42 0.45 25.41
N PRO A 208 -21.77 0.57 25.45
CA PRO A 208 -22.80 -0.43 25.19
C PRO A 208 -23.73 0.01 24.05
N PHE A 209 -23.74 -0.68 22.91
CA PHE A 209 -24.88 -0.64 21.99
C PHE A 209 -25.31 -2.04 21.57
N PRO A 210 -26.62 -2.35 21.63
CA PRO A 210 -27.13 -3.64 21.22
C PRO A 210 -27.30 -3.63 19.71
N HIS A 211 -26.86 -4.67 19.01
CA HIS A 211 -27.65 -5.38 18.00
C HIS A 211 -26.81 -6.55 17.52
N GLY A 212 -27.22 -7.76 17.91
CA GLY A 212 -26.69 -8.97 17.30
C GLY A 212 -27.05 -8.98 15.82
N HIS A 213 -26.04 -8.92 14.96
CA HIS A 213 -26.15 -9.50 13.63
C HIS A 213 -25.75 -10.96 13.79
N GLN A 214 -26.73 -11.85 13.74
CA GLN A 214 -26.43 -13.22 13.35
C GLN A 214 -25.96 -13.18 11.89
N PRO A 215 -24.90 -13.91 11.52
CA PRO A 215 -24.47 -13.98 10.13
C PRO A 215 -25.64 -14.50 9.28
N HIS A 216 -26.04 -13.73 8.27
CA HIS A 216 -27.06 -14.18 7.34
C HIS A 216 -26.52 -15.37 6.55
N ALA A 217 -27.31 -16.44 6.45
CA ALA A 217 -26.99 -17.58 5.61
C ALA A 217 -26.78 -17.09 4.16
N VAL A 218 -25.64 -17.46 3.56
CA VAL A 218 -25.31 -17.09 2.19
C VAL A 218 -26.32 -17.73 1.24
N ASP A 219 -27.01 -16.90 0.45
CA ASP A 219 -27.93 -17.34 -0.61
C ASP A 219 -27.12 -17.81 -1.83
N LEU A 220 -26.83 -19.11 -1.86
CA LEU A 220 -26.03 -19.73 -2.91
C LEU A 220 -26.68 -19.64 -4.30
N ASP A 221 -28.01 -19.55 -4.38
CA ASP A 221 -28.71 -19.44 -5.67
C ASP A 221 -28.58 -18.02 -6.25
N ARG A 222 -28.62 -17.00 -5.39
CA ARG A 222 -28.28 -15.63 -5.80
C ARG A 222 -26.83 -15.52 -6.27
N LEU A 223 -25.90 -16.17 -5.57
CA LEU A 223 -24.48 -16.15 -5.94
C LEU A 223 -24.22 -16.84 -7.29
N ARG A 224 -24.87 -17.99 -7.54
CA ARG A 224 -24.85 -18.66 -8.86
C ARG A 224 -25.35 -17.77 -9.99
N GLY A 225 -26.44 -17.04 -9.75
CA GLY A 225 -27.01 -16.12 -10.72
C GLY A 225 -26.04 -15.00 -11.12
N ASN A 226 -25.34 -14.42 -10.14
CA ASN A 226 -24.38 -13.35 -10.36
C ASN A 226 -23.15 -13.82 -11.16
N LEU A 227 -22.62 -15.01 -10.86
CA LEU A 227 -21.46 -15.55 -11.56
C LEU A 227 -21.78 -15.85 -13.03
N ARG A 228 -22.98 -16.36 -13.32
CA ARG A 228 -23.46 -16.53 -14.70
C ARG A 228 -23.63 -15.19 -15.41
N ALA A 229 -24.18 -14.19 -14.72
CA ALA A 229 -24.33 -12.84 -15.26
C ALA A 229 -22.98 -12.18 -15.56
N ALA A 230 -21.92 -12.55 -14.83
CA ALA A 230 -20.54 -12.14 -15.08
C ALA A 230 -19.85 -12.89 -16.25
N GLY A 231 -20.59 -13.76 -16.96
CA GLY A 231 -20.10 -14.44 -18.16
C GLY A 231 -19.40 -15.77 -17.92
N LEU A 232 -19.42 -16.30 -16.68
CA LEU A 232 -18.92 -17.64 -16.39
C LEU A 232 -19.88 -18.69 -16.96
N GLY A 233 -19.33 -19.66 -17.69
CA GLY A 233 -20.10 -20.75 -18.29
C GLY A 233 -20.69 -21.69 -17.23
N ASP A 234 -21.87 -22.24 -17.50
CA ASP A 234 -22.64 -23.06 -16.55
C ASP A 234 -21.85 -24.20 -15.93
N ILE A 235 -21.02 -24.89 -16.73
CA ILE A 235 -20.18 -26.00 -16.26
C ILE A 235 -19.19 -25.54 -15.18
N VAL A 236 -18.62 -24.35 -15.32
CA VAL A 236 -17.64 -23.80 -14.37
C VAL A 236 -18.35 -23.40 -13.08
N VAL A 237 -19.50 -22.75 -13.19
CA VAL A 237 -20.31 -22.35 -12.03
C VAL A 237 -20.80 -23.59 -11.29
N ASP A 238 -21.41 -24.56 -11.95
CA ASP A 238 -21.99 -25.73 -11.27
C ASP A 238 -20.88 -26.61 -10.65
N THR A 239 -19.75 -26.80 -11.33
CA THR A 239 -18.60 -27.56 -10.77
C THR A 239 -18.00 -26.90 -9.53
N ALA A 240 -17.99 -25.56 -9.46
CA ALA A 240 -17.48 -24.84 -8.30
C ALA A 240 -18.37 -25.05 -7.07
N PHE A 241 -19.70 -25.04 -7.25
CA PHE A 241 -20.64 -25.21 -6.14
C PHE A 241 -20.80 -26.69 -5.72
N ASP A 242 -20.60 -27.64 -6.62
CA ASP A 242 -20.59 -29.08 -6.29
C ASP A 242 -19.42 -29.47 -5.36
N ARG A 243 -18.38 -28.62 -5.27
CA ARG A 243 -17.23 -28.81 -4.39
C ARG A 243 -17.39 -28.19 -3.01
N LEU A 244 -18.46 -27.41 -2.79
CA LEU A 244 -18.74 -26.86 -1.48
C LEU A 244 -19.20 -27.99 -0.55
N PRO A 245 -18.74 -28.02 0.72
CA PRO A 245 -19.24 -28.96 1.69
C PRO A 245 -20.75 -28.75 1.86
N PRO A 246 -21.55 -29.82 2.07
CA PRO A 246 -22.98 -29.68 2.30
C PRO A 246 -23.18 -28.76 3.51
N THR A 247 -23.80 -27.61 3.28
CA THR A 247 -24.21 -26.71 4.34
C THR A 247 -25.32 -27.42 5.11
N ASP A 248 -25.14 -27.52 6.43
CA ASP A 248 -26.19 -27.99 7.33
C ASP A 248 -27.32 -26.96 7.30
N THR A 249 -28.27 -27.13 6.37
CA THR A 249 -29.54 -26.42 6.41
C THR A 249 -30.24 -26.95 7.65
N GLY A 250 -30.12 -26.22 8.76
CA GLY A 250 -30.61 -26.59 10.09
C GLY A 250 -32.13 -26.74 10.19
N ASP A 251 -32.71 -27.65 9.41
CA ASP A 251 -34.06 -28.17 9.58
C ASP A 251 -33.98 -29.34 10.56
N THR A 252 -33.85 -29.01 11.84
CA THR A 252 -34.20 -29.97 12.89
C THR A 252 -35.73 -29.95 13.04
N PRO A 253 -36.47 -31.05 12.80
CA PRO A 253 -37.91 -31.07 13.00
C PRO A 253 -38.21 -30.94 14.50
N GLN A 254 -39.01 -29.94 14.86
CA GLN A 254 -39.56 -29.81 16.22
C GLN A 254 -40.35 -31.08 16.59
N PRO A 255 -39.99 -31.81 17.67
CA PRO A 255 -40.81 -32.90 18.16
C PRO A 255 -42.06 -32.36 18.85
N SER A 256 -43.16 -33.09 18.65
CA SER A 256 -44.54 -32.81 19.08
C SER A 256 -44.75 -32.78 20.59
#